data_AF-A0A2A2SCT5-F1
#
_entry.id   AF-A0A2A2SCT5-F1
#
_cell.length_a   1.000
_cell.length_b   1.000
_cell.length_c   1.000
_cell.angle_alpha   90.00
_cell.angle_beta   90.00
_cell.angle_gamma   90.00
#
_symmetry.space_group_name_H-M   'P 1'
#
loop_
_entity.id
_entity.type
_entity.pdbx_description
1 polymer ?
#
loop_
_entity_poly.entity_id
_entity_poly.type
_entity_poly.pdbx_seq_one_letter_code
_entity_poly.pdbx_strand_id
1 'polypeptide(L)'
;MDAYCAQHPGEPERRTVQSINIHLAGLYVTVGRGLASDYARRVIGALTAGHAAAFRWLDPPPNLGTIRINHVRTAAGADDHGERVRAWARSVWDAWAHYHDDVARLVARVA
;
A
#
# COMPACT_ATOMS: atom_id res chain seq x y z
N MET A 1 0.78 -1.53 -8.86
CA MET A 1 -0.07 -2.17 -7.82
C MET A 1 0.55 -1.87 -6.47
N ASP A 2 -0.23 -1.43 -5.49
CA ASP A 2 0.30 -0.92 -4.22
C ASP A 2 1.14 -1.95 -3.45
N ALA A 3 0.70 -3.21 -3.43
CA ALA A 3 1.44 -4.32 -2.81
C ALA A 3 2.83 -4.51 -3.43
N TYR A 4 2.97 -4.34 -4.75
CA TYR A 4 4.27 -4.47 -5.42
C TYR A 4 5.23 -3.38 -4.95
N CYS A 5 4.78 -2.12 -4.95
CA CYS A 5 5.61 -0.99 -4.59
C CYS A 5 5.99 -1.01 -3.11
N ALA A 6 5.06 -1.39 -2.22
CA ALA A 6 5.35 -1.56 -0.80
C ALA A 6 6.24 -2.78 -0.49
N GLN A 7 6.31 -3.77 -1.40
CA GLN A 7 7.26 -4.89 -1.31
C GLN A 7 8.64 -4.57 -1.93
N HIS A 8 8.77 -3.45 -2.65
CA HIS A 8 10.01 -3.00 -3.28
C HIS A 8 10.18 -1.48 -3.08
N PRO A 9 10.37 -1.01 -1.83
CA PRO A 9 10.31 0.41 -1.47
C PRO A 9 11.44 1.28 -2.05
N GLY A 10 12.56 0.66 -2.44
CA GLY A 10 13.75 1.37 -2.94
C GLY A 10 14.57 2.00 -1.82
N GLU A 11 15.18 3.14 -2.11
CA GLU A 11 16.09 3.90 -1.23
C GLU A 11 15.44 5.21 -0.73
N PRO A 12 15.94 5.89 0.32
CA PRO A 12 15.35 7.10 0.89
C PRO A 12 15.55 8.37 0.03
N GLU A 13 14.85 8.42 -1.10
CA GLU A 13 14.84 9.55 -2.05
C GLU A 13 13.43 10.15 -2.18
N ARG A 14 13.32 11.38 -2.68
CA ARG A 14 12.03 12.10 -2.76
C ARG A 14 10.92 11.27 -3.46
N ARG A 15 11.26 10.60 -4.57
CA ARG A 15 10.30 9.83 -5.37
C ARG A 15 9.81 8.58 -4.63
N THR A 16 10.74 7.84 -4.04
CA THR A 16 10.46 6.60 -3.29
C THR A 16 9.77 6.91 -1.96
N VAL A 17 10.13 8.00 -1.28
CA VAL A 17 9.40 8.55 -0.12
C VAL A 17 7.94 8.81 -0.48
N GLN A 18 7.67 9.53 -1.57
CA GLN A 18 6.29 9.75 -2.01
C GLN A 18 5.59 8.42 -2.35
N SER A 19 6.25 7.57 -3.13
CA SER A 19 5.74 6.26 -3.56
C SER A 19 5.29 5.41 -2.37
N ILE A 20 6.15 5.22 -1.37
CA ILE A 20 5.83 4.34 -0.25
C ILE A 20 4.65 4.86 0.58
N ASN A 21 4.57 6.17 0.79
CA ASN A 21 3.47 6.79 1.54
C ASN A 21 2.12 6.58 0.82
N ILE A 22 2.06 6.82 -0.49
CA ILE A 22 0.79 6.69 -1.24
C ILE A 22 0.36 5.23 -1.41
N HIS A 23 1.31 4.31 -1.59
CA HIS A 23 0.98 2.89 -1.75
C HIS A 23 0.54 2.26 -0.43
N LEU A 24 1.14 2.62 0.70
CA LEU A 24 0.64 2.20 2.00
C LEU A 24 -0.73 2.82 2.32
N ALA A 25 -0.98 4.08 1.95
CA ALA A 25 -2.32 4.67 2.05
C ALA A 25 -3.35 3.90 1.22
N GLY A 26 -3.02 3.50 -0.01
CA GLY A 26 -3.86 2.65 -0.85
C GLY A 26 -4.17 1.28 -0.22
N LEU A 27 -3.17 0.62 0.35
CA LEU A 27 -3.33 -0.65 1.08
C LEU A 27 -4.16 -0.49 2.34
N TYR A 28 -3.97 0.57 3.11
CA TYR A 28 -4.78 0.86 4.28
C TYR A 28 -6.26 1.03 3.91
N VAL A 29 -6.54 1.83 2.89
CA VAL A 29 -7.93 2.07 2.46
C VAL A 29 -8.59 0.79 1.95
N THR A 30 -7.91 0.07 1.05
CA THR A 30 -8.52 -1.11 0.39
C THR A 30 -8.54 -2.35 1.27
N VAL A 31 -7.45 -2.61 1.99
CA VAL A 31 -7.30 -3.85 2.76
C VAL A 31 -7.48 -3.59 4.26
N GLY A 32 -6.94 -2.50 4.80
CA GLY A 32 -7.11 -2.14 6.21
C GLY A 32 -8.55 -1.78 6.57
N ARG A 33 -9.23 -1.03 5.70
CA ARG A 33 -10.62 -0.57 5.91
C ARG A 33 -11.67 -1.28 5.05
N GLY A 34 -11.26 -2.11 4.10
CA GLY A 34 -12.19 -2.81 3.21
C GLY A 34 -12.94 -1.90 2.23
N LEU A 35 -12.42 -0.70 1.95
CA LEU A 35 -13.07 0.26 1.06
C LEU A 35 -12.70 0.02 -0.41
N ALA A 36 -13.55 0.52 -1.30
CA ALA A 36 -13.38 0.32 -2.74
C ALA A 36 -12.17 1.08 -3.32
N SER A 37 -11.60 0.54 -4.40
CA SER A 37 -10.38 1.06 -5.04
C SER A 37 -10.55 2.45 -5.65
N ASP A 38 -11.77 2.85 -5.99
CA ASP A 38 -12.09 4.20 -6.44
C ASP A 38 -11.95 5.23 -5.30
N TYR A 39 -12.39 4.88 -4.09
CA TYR A 39 -12.17 5.69 -2.90
C TYR A 39 -10.67 5.79 -2.57
N ALA A 40 -9.92 4.69 -2.68
CA ALA A 40 -8.46 4.70 -2.51
C ALA A 40 -7.77 5.66 -3.50
N ARG A 41 -8.18 5.66 -4.78
CA ARG A 41 -7.66 6.59 -5.79
C ARG A 41 -7.95 8.06 -5.44
N ARG A 42 -9.12 8.38 -4.91
CA ARG A 42 -9.47 9.74 -4.46
C ARG A 42 -8.58 10.19 -3.31
N VAL A 43 -8.39 9.34 -2.30
CA VAL A 43 -7.48 9.61 -1.16
C VAL A 43 -6.06 9.85 -1.65
N ILE A 44 -5.52 8.98 -2.50
CA ILE A 44 -4.17 9.13 -3.06
C ILE A 44 -4.05 10.45 -3.84
N GLY A 45 -5.03 10.77 -4.70
CA GLY A 45 -5.06 12.03 -5.44
C GLY A 45 -4.98 13.25 -4.52
N ALA A 46 -5.83 13.30 -3.48
CA ALA A 46 -5.84 14.40 -2.51
C ALA A 46 -4.54 14.52 -1.71
N LEU A 47 -3.92 13.39 -1.34
CA LEU A 47 -2.60 13.39 -0.67
C LEU A 47 -1.52 13.97 -1.59
N THR A 48 -1.47 13.54 -2.84
CA THR A 48 -0.46 14.02 -3.80
C THR A 48 -0.64 15.49 -4.19
N ALA A 49 -1.86 16.00 -4.19
CA ALA A 49 -2.16 17.38 -4.58
C ALA A 49 -1.83 18.41 -3.49
N GLY A 50 -2.01 18.06 -2.20
CA GLY A 50 -1.94 19.05 -1.12
C GLY A 50 -1.10 18.66 0.10
N HIS A 51 -0.63 17.42 0.20
CA HIS A 51 -0.07 16.89 1.45
C HIS A 51 1.31 16.25 1.27
N ALA A 52 2.04 16.59 0.20
CA ALA A 52 3.38 16.08 -0.05
C ALA A 52 4.38 16.38 1.09
N ALA A 53 4.17 17.49 1.83
CA ALA A 53 4.98 17.84 2.99
C ALA A 53 4.80 16.89 4.19
N ALA A 54 3.73 16.08 4.21
CA ALA A 54 3.51 15.07 5.25
C ALA A 54 4.20 13.73 4.93
N PHE A 55 4.74 13.56 3.72
CA PHE A 55 5.44 12.33 3.35
C PHE A 55 6.82 12.30 3.98
N ARG A 56 7.17 11.13 4.52
CA ARG A 56 8.49 10.87 5.11
C ARG A 56 8.98 9.49 4.71
N TRP A 57 10.28 9.28 4.81
CA TRP A 57 10.80 7.93 4.68
C TRP A 57 10.23 7.03 5.78
N LEU A 58 9.90 5.80 5.41
CA LEU A 58 9.40 4.76 6.29
C LEU A 58 10.34 3.58 6.14
N ASP A 59 11.11 3.29 7.17
CA ASP A 59 12.12 2.24 7.12
C ASP A 59 11.45 0.88 6.88
N PRO A 60 11.82 0.18 5.80
CA PRO A 60 11.18 -1.07 5.45
C PRO A 60 11.32 -2.11 6.58
N PRO A 61 10.27 -2.87 6.89
CA PRO A 61 10.39 -4.01 7.81
C PRO A 61 11.37 -5.05 7.26
N PRO A 62 11.99 -5.87 8.12
CA PRO A 62 12.94 -6.90 7.69
C PRO A 62 12.29 -7.98 6.80
N ASN A 63 10.96 -8.10 6.85
CA ASN A 63 10.17 -8.95 5.98
C ASN A 63 9.05 -8.10 5.35
N LEU A 64 8.91 -8.16 4.02
CA LEU A 64 7.96 -7.36 3.23
C LEU A 64 6.74 -8.19 2.75
N GLY A 65 6.34 -9.16 3.56
CA GLY A 65 5.28 -10.12 3.27
C GLY A 65 5.82 -11.45 2.76
N THR A 66 5.08 -12.52 3.08
CA THR A 66 5.39 -13.90 2.69
C THR A 66 4.82 -14.27 1.32
N ILE A 67 3.78 -13.57 0.89
CA ILE A 67 3.19 -13.72 -0.44
C ILE A 67 3.88 -12.76 -1.41
N ARG A 68 4.18 -13.24 -2.62
CA ARG A 68 4.83 -12.47 -3.69
C ARG A 68 3.97 -12.49 -4.95
N ILE A 69 4.30 -11.61 -5.91
CA ILE A 69 3.64 -11.56 -7.22
C ILE A 69 3.58 -12.91 -7.94
N ASN A 70 4.55 -13.80 -7.72
CA ASN A 70 4.55 -15.15 -8.29
C ASN A 70 3.36 -16.00 -7.85
N HIS A 71 2.82 -15.77 -6.65
CA HIS A 71 1.61 -16.44 -6.19
C HIS A 71 0.38 -16.01 -6.99
N VAL A 72 0.30 -14.73 -7.37
CA VAL A 72 -0.78 -14.21 -8.22
C VAL A 72 -0.67 -14.75 -9.65
N ARG A 73 0.56 -14.87 -10.17
CA ARG A 73 0.85 -15.37 -11.52
C ARG A 73 0.35 -16.80 -11.77
N THR A 74 0.19 -17.61 -10.72
CA THR A 74 -0.27 -19.01 -10.83
C THR A 74 -1.78 -19.17 -10.69
N ALA A 75 -2.55 -18.09 -10.87
CA ALA A 75 -4.00 -18.13 -10.82
C ALA A 75 -4.62 -18.93 -11.98
N ALA A 76 -5.65 -19.72 -11.69
CA ALA A 76 -6.37 -20.56 -12.67
C ALA A 76 -7.51 -19.82 -13.41
N GLY A 77 -7.83 -18.57 -13.02
CA GLY A 77 -8.91 -17.78 -13.60
C GLY A 77 -9.06 -16.42 -12.92
N ALA A 78 -10.03 -15.62 -13.36
CA ALA A 78 -10.23 -14.26 -12.88
C ALA A 78 -10.57 -14.17 -11.37
N ASP A 79 -11.43 -15.07 -10.88
CA ASP A 79 -11.82 -15.10 -9.47
C ASP A 79 -10.64 -15.48 -8.56
N ASP A 80 -9.95 -16.57 -8.90
CA ASP A 80 -8.73 -17.01 -8.21
C ASP A 80 -7.62 -15.94 -8.26
N HIS A 81 -7.47 -15.25 -9.39
CA HIS A 81 -6.56 -14.10 -9.50
C HIS A 81 -6.95 -12.99 -8.51
N GLY A 82 -8.24 -12.66 -8.40
CA GLY A 82 -8.74 -11.68 -7.45
C GLY A 82 -8.47 -12.05 -5.99
N GLU A 83 -8.69 -13.32 -5.62
CA GLU A 83 -8.38 -13.83 -4.28
C GLU A 83 -6.89 -13.76 -3.96
N ARG A 84 -6.03 -14.17 -4.88
CA ARG A 84 -4.57 -14.13 -4.71
C ARG A 84 -4.04 -12.71 -4.63
N VAL A 85 -4.60 -11.77 -5.39
CA VAL A 85 -4.28 -10.35 -5.27
C VAL A 85 -4.63 -9.82 -3.88
N ARG A 86 -5.83 -10.15 -3.36
CA ARG A 86 -6.25 -9.75 -2.01
C ARG A 86 -5.33 -10.36 -0.94
N ALA A 87 -4.99 -11.64 -1.06
CA ALA A 87 -4.08 -12.32 -0.14
C ALA A 87 -2.68 -11.67 -0.16
N TRP A 88 -2.14 -11.37 -1.35
CA TRP A 88 -0.87 -10.68 -1.48
C TRP A 88 -0.90 -9.29 -0.86
N ALA A 89 -1.93 -8.49 -1.15
CA ALA A 89 -2.09 -7.15 -0.60
C ALA A 89 -2.19 -7.16 0.93
N ARG A 90 -2.93 -8.13 1.51
CA ARG A 90 -3.00 -8.34 2.96
C ARG A 90 -1.63 -8.69 3.54
N SER A 91 -0.93 -9.67 2.96
CA SER A 91 0.39 -10.08 3.45
C SER A 91 1.41 -8.93 3.46
N VAL A 92 1.39 -8.08 2.43
CA VAL A 92 2.24 -6.88 2.39
C VAL A 92 1.76 -5.85 3.43
N TRP A 93 0.46 -5.55 3.52
CA TRP A 93 -0.03 -4.60 4.52
C TRP A 93 0.35 -5.01 5.94
N ASP A 94 0.18 -6.28 6.30
CA ASP A 94 0.45 -6.80 7.64
C ASP A 94 1.95 -6.75 7.96
N ALA A 95 2.82 -6.88 6.96
CA ALA A 95 4.27 -6.72 7.15
C ALA A 95 4.66 -5.29 7.58
N TRP A 96 3.87 -4.29 7.20
CA TRP A 96 4.06 -2.88 7.54
C TRP A 96 3.32 -2.45 8.83
N ALA A 97 2.95 -3.40 9.72
CA ALA A 97 2.16 -3.18 10.93
C ALA A 97 2.64 -2.01 11.82
N HIS A 98 3.95 -1.82 11.96
CA HIS A 98 4.56 -0.75 12.76
C HIS A 98 4.21 0.66 12.28
N TYR A 99 3.74 0.82 11.04
CA TYR A 99 3.34 2.11 10.48
C TYR A 99 1.83 2.23 10.24
N HIS A 100 1.00 1.27 10.68
CA HIS A 100 -0.45 1.33 10.44
C HIS A 100 -1.09 2.62 10.97
N ASP A 101 -0.73 3.02 12.19
CA ASP A 101 -1.23 4.26 12.80
C ASP A 101 -0.77 5.52 12.06
N ASP A 102 0.46 5.51 11.55
CA ASP A 102 1.00 6.63 10.77
C ASP A 102 0.27 6.79 9.44
N VAL A 103 0.03 5.69 8.76
CA VAL A 103 -0.71 5.66 7.50
C VAL A 103 -2.17 6.06 7.74
N ALA A 104 -2.79 5.61 8.83
CA ALA A 104 -4.14 6.03 9.20
C ALA A 104 -4.22 7.54 9.44
N ARG A 105 -3.26 8.12 10.19
CA ARG A 105 -3.15 9.57 10.39
C ARG A 105 -2.91 10.34 9.10
N LEU A 106 -2.11 9.78 8.18
CA LEU A 106 -1.87 10.39 6.86
C LEU A 106 -3.18 10.46 6.07
N VAL A 107 -3.91 9.34 5.97
CA VAL A 107 -5.18 9.27 5.23
C VAL A 107 -6.25 10.16 5.84
N ALA A 108 -6.31 10.30 7.17
CA ALA A 108 -7.26 11.19 7.86
C ALA A 108 -7.11 12.68 7.50
N ARG A 109 -6.02 13.10 6.86
CA ARG A 109 -5.84 14.49 6.39
C ARG A 109 -6.71 14.84 5.18
N VAL A 110 -7.25 13.84 4.48
CA VAL A 110 -7.96 14.02 3.21
C VAL A 110 -9.25 13.22 3.09
N ALA A 111 -9.60 12.46 4.14
CA ALA A 111 -10.80 11.63 4.21
C ALA A 111 -11.91 12.38 4.94
#